data_AF-A0A3D5H5I3-F1
#
_entry.id   AF-A0A3D5H5I3-F1
#
_cell.length_a   1.000
_cell.length_b   1.000
_cell.length_c   1.000
_cell.angle_alpha   90.00
_cell.angle_beta   90.00
_cell.angle_gamma   90.00
#
_symmetry.space_group_name_H-M   'P 1'
#
loop_
_entity.id
_entity.type
_entity.pdbx_description
1 polymer ?
#
loop_
_entity_poly.entity_id
_entity_poly.type
_entity_poly.pdbx_seq_one_letter_code
_entity_poly.pdbx_strand_id
1 'polypeptide(L)'
;MSSIAMHMKLLTAMSVVYLSLATSAFAQEAPSVPEPAGGSPPDSIRFNTVAIGLEQNLNTFNWIGHAWIDTTVSGTIVRLNEQYISNTILLDGGASKSRNLQSDQQNLSLLLGRSLTKNLTSEIQWKSLVYSDNKSVGLGQAMFHSVLGGVNYAPSEFLFLNPLVGFRWDNQAGVRDKGISYTMAAQSQGVELDGYQLYGSGQLHEDRLSPRLLQRHFARAGVQRFFYGNTRDSLEAGYSRNRNEFYALADSNIESRVEDIFSFTNLLDYEFDAHFLTTLFVNVSNR
;
A
#
# COMPACT_ATOMS: atom_id res chain seq x y z
N MET A 1 -59.90 -29.71 19.79
CA MET A 1 -60.00 -28.57 20.71
C MET A 1 -58.61 -28.26 21.24
N SER A 2 -58.22 -26.96 21.23
CA SER A 2 -57.02 -26.35 21.84
C SER A 2 -55.66 -26.74 21.23
N SER A 3 -55.08 -26.03 20.24
CA SER A 3 -54.56 -24.65 20.22
C SER A 3 -53.58 -24.33 21.36
N ILE A 4 -52.28 -24.34 21.06
CA ILE A 4 -51.26 -23.56 21.76
C ILE A 4 -50.35 -22.93 20.70
N ALA A 5 -50.25 -21.61 20.78
CA ALA A 5 -49.59 -20.73 19.84
C ALA A 5 -48.18 -20.35 20.30
N MET A 6 -47.41 -19.84 19.33
CA MET A 6 -46.50 -18.70 19.46
C MET A 6 -45.15 -18.95 20.14
N HIS A 7 -44.06 -18.84 19.36
CA HIS A 7 -43.11 -17.73 19.44
C HIS A 7 -42.10 -17.85 18.28
N MET A 8 -42.40 -17.19 17.17
CA MET A 8 -41.51 -17.01 16.04
C MET A 8 -40.65 -15.77 16.33
N LYS A 9 -39.37 -15.98 16.68
CA LYS A 9 -38.41 -14.87 16.82
C LYS A 9 -37.94 -14.43 15.44
N LEU A 10 -38.31 -13.21 15.11
CA LEU A 10 -37.82 -12.41 13.98
C LEU A 10 -36.30 -12.22 14.15
N LEU A 11 -35.50 -12.85 13.28
CA LEU A 11 -34.07 -12.53 13.17
C LEU A 11 -33.92 -11.58 11.98
N THR A 12 -33.76 -10.30 12.29
CA THR A 12 -33.50 -9.26 11.30
C THR A 12 -32.10 -9.45 10.75
N ALA A 13 -31.98 -10.11 9.59
CA ALA A 13 -30.76 -10.17 8.82
C ALA A 13 -30.52 -8.79 8.19
N MET A 14 -29.51 -8.06 8.67
CA MET A 14 -29.06 -6.83 8.05
C MET A 14 -28.10 -7.21 6.92
N SER A 15 -28.63 -7.31 5.71
CA SER A 15 -27.86 -7.52 4.49
C SER A 15 -27.30 -6.17 4.02
N VAL A 16 -26.00 -5.95 4.20
CA VAL A 16 -25.28 -4.89 3.49
C VAL A 16 -24.72 -5.51 2.22
N VAL A 17 -25.39 -5.25 1.10
CA VAL A 17 -24.93 -5.64 -0.24
C VAL A 17 -24.02 -4.53 -0.75
N TYR A 18 -22.70 -4.77 -0.75
CA TYR A 18 -21.79 -4.04 -1.62
C TYR A 18 -21.61 -4.88 -2.89
N LEU A 19 -22.16 -4.38 -3.99
CA LEU A 19 -21.93 -4.94 -5.31
C LEU A 19 -20.67 -4.28 -5.88
N SER A 20 -19.52 -4.93 -5.72
CA SER A 20 -18.32 -4.62 -6.50
C SER A 20 -18.00 -5.81 -7.40
N LEU A 21 -18.30 -5.68 -8.69
CA LEU A 21 -17.78 -6.57 -9.72
C LEU A 21 -16.33 -6.18 -9.97
N ALA A 22 -15.40 -6.73 -9.18
CA ALA A 22 -13.99 -6.75 -9.52
C ALA A 22 -13.66 -8.12 -10.13
N THR A 23 -13.59 -8.16 -11.46
CA THR A 23 -13.04 -9.29 -12.19
C THR A 23 -11.60 -9.54 -11.77
N SER A 24 -11.30 -10.79 -11.44
CA SER A 24 -9.97 -11.30 -11.15
C SER A 24 -9.03 -11.12 -12.34
N ALA A 25 -8.00 -10.32 -12.16
CA ALA A 25 -6.84 -10.26 -13.04
C ALA A 25 -5.58 -10.42 -12.18
N PHE A 26 -4.81 -11.46 -12.55
CA PHE A 26 -3.41 -11.79 -12.22
C PHE A 26 -2.76 -11.09 -11.02
N ALA A 27 -2.20 -11.92 -10.13
CA ALA A 27 -1.20 -11.54 -9.14
C ALA A 27 0.04 -10.94 -9.82
N GLN A 28 -0.07 -9.67 -10.17
CA GLN A 28 1.01 -8.75 -10.39
C GLN A 28 1.11 -8.01 -9.06
N GLU A 29 2.31 -7.98 -8.47
CA GLU A 29 2.62 -7.15 -7.31
C GLU A 29 2.18 -5.73 -7.65
N ALA A 30 0.98 -5.34 -7.21
CA ALA A 30 0.48 -4.00 -7.46
C ALA A 30 1.52 -3.08 -6.82
N PRO A 31 2.06 -2.08 -7.54
CA PRO A 31 2.94 -1.13 -6.93
C PRO A 31 2.16 -0.52 -5.78
N SER A 32 2.57 -0.83 -4.54
CA SER A 32 2.13 -0.10 -3.38
C SER A 32 2.55 1.33 -3.64
N VAL A 33 1.59 2.16 -4.07
CA VAL A 33 1.74 3.61 -4.08
C VAL A 33 2.12 3.91 -2.63
N PRO A 34 3.33 4.43 -2.37
CA PRO A 34 3.66 4.86 -1.03
C PRO A 34 2.64 5.93 -0.71
N GLU A 35 1.75 5.60 0.22
CA GLU A 35 0.81 6.55 0.79
C GLU A 35 1.67 7.75 1.22
N PRO A 36 1.44 8.94 0.65
CA PRO A 36 2.26 10.08 1.00
C PRO A 36 2.23 10.24 2.52
N ALA A 37 3.36 10.59 3.13
CA ALA A 37 3.41 11.03 4.52
C ALA A 37 2.70 12.39 4.73
N GLY A 38 1.64 12.66 3.98
CA GLY A 38 0.73 13.77 4.18
C GLY A 38 -0.19 13.44 5.34
N GLY A 39 -0.16 14.28 6.37
CA GLY A 39 -1.16 14.24 7.42
C GLY A 39 -2.55 14.21 6.80
N SER A 40 -3.32 13.16 7.11
CA SER A 40 -4.75 13.17 6.79
C SER A 40 -5.39 14.40 7.43
N PRO A 41 -6.45 14.95 6.81
CA PRO A 41 -7.22 16.05 7.40
C PRO A 41 -7.64 15.70 8.85
N PRO A 42 -7.78 16.70 9.75
CA PRO A 42 -7.93 16.48 11.19
C PRO A 42 -9.22 15.77 11.65
N ASP A 43 -10.07 15.31 10.72
CA ASP A 43 -11.44 14.86 11.02
C ASP A 43 -11.82 13.47 10.46
N SER A 44 -10.83 12.63 10.17
CA SER A 44 -11.08 11.18 10.05
C SER A 44 -10.88 10.56 11.42
N ILE A 45 -11.94 10.05 12.06
CA ILE A 45 -11.80 9.30 13.30
C ILE A 45 -11.01 8.02 13.01
N ARG A 46 -9.71 8.09 13.30
CA ARG A 46 -8.74 7.01 13.14
C ARG A 46 -8.93 6.00 14.26
N PHE A 47 -9.94 5.13 14.12
CA PHE A 47 -10.11 4.03 15.07
C PHE A 47 -9.14 2.89 14.72
N ASN A 48 -8.42 2.42 15.74
CA ASN A 48 -7.77 1.12 15.67
C ASN A 48 -8.83 0.09 15.28
N THR A 49 -8.61 -0.61 14.16
CA THR A 49 -9.60 -1.48 13.55
C THR A 49 -8.99 -2.86 13.37
N VAL A 50 -9.75 -3.88 13.71
CA VAL A 50 -9.44 -5.27 13.38
C VAL A 50 -10.71 -5.88 12.83
N ALA A 51 -10.64 -6.47 11.64
CA ALA A 51 -11.76 -7.23 11.12
C ALA A 51 -11.30 -8.47 10.35
N ILE A 52 -12.19 -9.44 10.33
CA ILE A 52 -12.04 -10.70 9.62
C ILE A 52 -13.34 -10.91 8.84
N GLY A 53 -13.22 -11.07 7.54
CA GLY A 53 -14.30 -11.44 6.64
C GLY A 53 -14.13 -12.86 6.12
N LEU A 54 -15.24 -13.56 5.98
CA LEU A 54 -15.34 -14.83 5.28
C LEU A 54 -16.37 -14.68 4.16
N GLU A 55 -15.98 -15.04 2.95
CA GLU A 55 -16.87 -15.19 1.82
C GLU A 55 -16.80 -16.62 1.31
N GLN A 56 -17.95 -17.25 1.10
CA GLN A 56 -18.05 -18.55 0.47
C GLN A 56 -18.79 -18.42 -0.86
N ASN A 57 -18.17 -18.92 -1.92
CA ASN A 57 -18.79 -19.09 -3.23
C ASN A 57 -18.63 -20.53 -3.70
N LEU A 58 -19.71 -21.31 -3.67
CA LEU A 58 -19.71 -22.75 -3.96
C LEU A 58 -18.70 -23.51 -3.07
N ASN A 59 -17.67 -24.08 -3.69
CA ASN A 59 -16.57 -24.81 -3.09
C ASN A 59 -15.33 -23.93 -2.82
N THR A 60 -15.44 -22.63 -3.01
CA THR A 60 -14.37 -21.64 -2.80
C THR A 60 -14.65 -20.84 -1.53
N PHE A 61 -13.63 -20.73 -0.68
CA PHE A 61 -13.66 -19.99 0.59
C PHE A 61 -12.59 -18.92 0.55
N ASN A 62 -12.99 -17.67 0.77
CA ASN A 62 -12.11 -16.51 0.86
C ASN A 62 -12.13 -15.97 2.29
N TRP A 63 -10.97 -15.89 2.92
CA TRP A 63 -10.77 -15.18 4.18
C TRP A 63 -10.02 -13.89 3.93
N ILE A 64 -10.49 -12.81 4.51
CA ILE A 64 -9.83 -11.50 4.45
C ILE A 64 -9.71 -10.97 5.88
N GLY A 65 -8.50 -10.94 6.40
CA GLY A 65 -8.16 -10.30 7.66
C GLY A 65 -7.53 -8.94 7.42
N HIS A 66 -7.89 -7.95 8.22
CA HIS A 66 -7.16 -6.69 8.29
C HIS A 66 -7.03 -6.22 9.74
N ALA A 67 -5.88 -5.64 10.08
CA ALA A 67 -5.70 -4.88 11.31
C ALA A 67 -4.95 -3.59 11.02
N TRP A 68 -5.48 -2.48 11.53
CA TRP A 68 -4.87 -1.16 11.46
C TRP A 68 -4.85 -0.57 12.86
N ILE A 69 -3.65 -0.33 13.39
CA ILE A 69 -3.45 0.27 14.71
C ILE A 69 -2.53 1.46 14.53
N ASP A 70 -2.91 2.63 15.03
CA ASP A 70 -2.11 3.84 15.07
C ASP A 70 -2.30 4.45 16.46
N THR A 71 -1.32 4.24 17.33
CA THR A 71 -1.42 4.65 18.74
C THR A 71 -0.09 5.22 19.23
N THR A 72 -0.15 5.94 20.35
CA THR A 72 1.04 6.40 21.07
C THR A 72 1.02 5.85 22.48
N VAL A 73 2.00 5.02 22.82
CA VAL A 73 2.15 4.42 24.15
C VAL A 73 3.45 4.92 24.75
N SER A 74 3.38 5.62 25.88
CA SER A 74 4.55 6.15 26.59
C SER A 74 5.46 7.01 25.71
N GLY A 75 4.86 7.86 24.86
CA GLY A 75 5.59 8.72 23.91
C GLY A 75 6.23 7.97 22.72
N THR A 76 5.95 6.67 22.57
CA THR A 76 6.35 5.88 21.41
C THR A 76 5.15 5.72 20.48
N ILE A 77 5.31 6.18 19.25
CA ILE A 77 4.36 5.98 18.15
C ILE A 77 4.45 4.52 17.73
N VAL A 78 3.31 3.85 17.67
CA VAL A 78 3.17 2.46 17.24
C VAL A 78 2.15 2.42 16.11
N ARG A 79 2.60 2.04 14.92
CA ARG A 79 1.75 1.84 13.74
C ARG A 79 1.85 0.42 13.25
N LEU A 80 0.74 -0.31 13.27
CA LEU A 80 0.62 -1.66 12.75
C LEU A 80 -0.37 -1.65 11.59
N ASN A 81 0.02 -2.23 10.47
CA ASN A 81 -0.87 -2.53 9.36
C ASN A 81 -0.66 -4.00 8.98
N GLU A 82 -1.71 -4.80 9.10
CA GLU A 82 -1.73 -6.21 8.75
C GLU A 82 -2.85 -6.45 7.74
N GLN A 83 -2.54 -7.19 6.68
CA GLN A 83 -3.50 -7.70 5.72
C GLN A 83 -3.24 -9.18 5.50
N TYR A 84 -4.27 -10.01 5.68
CA TYR A 84 -4.23 -11.44 5.43
C TYR A 84 -5.31 -11.80 4.42
N ILE A 85 -4.96 -12.54 3.37
CA ILE A 85 -5.88 -13.05 2.38
C ILE A 85 -5.62 -14.55 2.22
N SER A 86 -6.66 -15.36 2.38
CA SER A 86 -6.59 -16.80 2.08
C SER A 86 -7.70 -17.18 1.12
N ASN A 87 -7.37 -17.95 0.09
CA ASN A 87 -8.32 -18.53 -0.83
C ASN A 87 -8.14 -20.05 -0.86
N THR A 88 -9.17 -20.78 -0.47
CA THR A 88 -9.22 -22.24 -0.47
C THR A 88 -10.30 -22.72 -1.43
N ILE A 89 -9.95 -23.64 -2.34
CA ILE A 89 -10.85 -24.32 -3.26
C ILE A 89 -10.88 -25.80 -2.87
N LEU A 90 -12.06 -26.30 -2.52
CA LEU A 90 -12.28 -27.71 -2.24
C LEU A 90 -12.57 -28.45 -3.55
N LEU A 91 -11.73 -29.42 -3.90
CA LEU A 91 -11.96 -30.31 -5.03
C LEU A 91 -12.45 -31.66 -4.52
N ASP A 92 -13.64 -32.06 -4.98
CA ASP A 92 -14.15 -33.41 -4.76
C ASP A 92 -13.34 -34.40 -5.62
N GLY A 93 -12.61 -35.29 -4.94
CA GLY A 93 -11.73 -36.29 -5.56
C GLY A 93 -12.40 -37.62 -5.91
N GLY A 94 -13.73 -37.73 -5.76
CA GLY A 94 -14.45 -39.00 -5.92
C GLY A 94 -13.90 -40.08 -4.97
N ALA A 95 -13.45 -41.21 -5.52
CA ALA A 95 -12.85 -42.33 -4.73
C ALA A 95 -11.44 -42.04 -4.19
N SER A 96 -10.80 -40.94 -4.61
CA SER A 96 -9.55 -40.43 -4.05
C SER A 96 -9.81 -39.30 -3.07
N LYS A 97 -9.02 -39.24 -1.99
CA LYS A 97 -9.10 -38.25 -0.91
C LYS A 97 -9.29 -36.83 -1.48
N SER A 98 -10.24 -36.07 -0.92
CA SER A 98 -10.48 -34.67 -1.26
C SER A 98 -9.17 -33.85 -1.25
N ARG A 99 -8.99 -33.02 -2.27
CA ARG A 99 -7.79 -32.16 -2.41
C ARG A 99 -8.21 -30.71 -2.17
N ASN A 100 -7.46 -30.03 -1.31
CA ASN A 100 -7.64 -28.61 -1.07
C ASN A 100 -6.56 -27.84 -1.84
N LEU A 101 -6.98 -26.91 -2.69
CA LEU A 101 -6.08 -25.95 -3.29
C LEU A 101 -6.16 -24.64 -2.51
N GLN A 102 -5.06 -24.20 -1.92
CA GLN A 102 -4.98 -23.07 -1.01
C GLN A 102 -3.88 -22.11 -1.45
N SER A 103 -4.21 -20.82 -1.42
CA SER A 103 -3.24 -19.74 -1.54
C SER A 103 -3.46 -18.77 -0.39
N ASP A 104 -2.37 -18.42 0.30
CA ASP A 104 -2.35 -17.49 1.41
C ASP A 104 -1.37 -16.35 1.11
N GLN A 105 -1.76 -15.14 1.47
CA GLN A 105 -0.93 -13.95 1.44
C GLN A 105 -1.06 -13.21 2.76
N GLN A 106 0.07 -12.85 3.35
CA GLN A 106 0.16 -12.04 4.56
C GLN A 106 1.08 -10.86 4.30
N ASN A 107 0.59 -9.64 4.53
CA ASN A 107 1.35 -8.40 4.44
C ASN A 107 1.30 -7.71 5.81
N LEU A 108 2.44 -7.61 6.47
CA LEU A 108 2.61 -6.98 7.77
C LEU A 108 3.55 -5.77 7.63
N SER A 109 3.18 -4.66 8.25
CA SER A 109 4.02 -3.48 8.43
C SER A 109 3.88 -2.97 9.85
N LEU A 110 5.00 -2.87 10.56
CA LEU A 110 5.10 -2.27 11.89
C LEU A 110 6.07 -1.10 11.83
N LEU A 111 5.66 0.06 12.33
CA LEU A 111 6.52 1.21 12.56
C LEU A 111 6.50 1.55 14.04
N LEU A 112 7.68 1.69 14.62
CA LEU A 112 7.90 2.18 15.96
C LEU A 112 8.67 3.49 15.87
N GLY A 113 8.14 4.56 16.44
CA GLY A 113 8.75 5.89 16.39
C GLY A 113 8.85 6.49 17.78
N ARG A 114 9.92 7.23 18.07
CA ARG A 114 10.04 8.01 19.31
C ARG A 114 10.63 9.38 19.02
N SER A 115 9.91 10.43 19.41
CA SER A 115 10.40 11.80 19.25
C SER A 115 11.60 12.02 20.16
N LEU A 116 12.73 12.39 19.56
CA LEU A 116 13.97 12.76 20.27
C LEU A 116 14.00 14.26 20.55
N THR A 117 13.48 15.04 19.61
CA THR A 117 13.27 16.50 19.72
C THR A 117 11.94 16.86 19.06
N LYS A 118 11.60 18.16 19.02
CA LYS A 118 10.42 18.65 18.29
C LYS A 118 10.48 18.37 16.78
N ASN A 119 11.69 18.27 16.22
CA ASN A 119 11.93 18.22 14.78
C ASN A 119 12.59 16.91 14.35
N LEU A 120 12.86 15.99 15.29
CA LEU A 120 13.58 14.75 15.04
C LEU A 120 12.92 13.60 15.78
N THR A 121 12.50 12.58 15.03
CA THR A 121 11.93 11.34 15.54
C THR A 121 12.80 10.19 15.07
N SER A 122 13.29 9.35 15.99
CA SER A 122 13.90 8.07 15.61
C SER A 122 12.81 7.07 15.24
N GLU A 123 13.02 6.25 14.22
CA GLU A 123 12.06 5.23 13.83
C GLU A 123 12.71 3.90 13.43
N ILE A 124 11.96 2.83 13.64
CA ILE A 124 12.23 1.47 13.17
C ILE A 124 11.00 1.01 12.40
N GLN A 125 11.21 0.51 11.18
CA GLN A 125 10.20 -0.08 10.33
C GLN A 125 10.50 -1.56 10.12
N TRP A 126 9.54 -2.42 10.42
CA TRP A 126 9.56 -3.83 10.07
C TRP A 126 8.46 -4.12 9.06
N LYS A 127 8.82 -4.75 7.95
CA LYS A 127 7.86 -5.24 6.96
C LYS A 127 8.05 -6.74 6.77
N SER A 128 6.96 -7.44 6.54
CA SER A 128 6.94 -8.85 6.25
C SER A 128 5.88 -9.14 5.20
N LEU A 129 6.26 -9.88 4.16
CA LEU A 129 5.34 -10.45 3.19
C LEU A 129 5.57 -11.95 3.14
N VAL A 130 4.50 -12.73 3.21
CA VAL A 130 4.53 -14.18 3.05
C VAL A 130 3.45 -14.57 2.06
N TYR A 131 3.83 -15.26 1.01
CA TYR A 131 2.95 -15.81 -0.01
C TYR A 131 3.19 -17.31 -0.14
N SER A 132 2.12 -18.08 -0.08
CA SER A 132 2.14 -19.52 -0.29
C SER A 132 1.01 -19.91 -1.22
N ASP A 133 1.27 -20.79 -2.16
CA ASP A 133 0.30 -21.31 -3.11
C ASP A 133 0.62 -22.78 -3.45
N ASN A 134 -0.39 -23.64 -3.34
CA ASN A 134 -0.31 -25.05 -3.75
C ASN A 134 -1.18 -25.37 -4.98
N LYS A 135 -1.71 -24.35 -5.68
CA LYS A 135 -2.54 -24.49 -6.88
C LYS A 135 -1.79 -24.94 -8.13
N SER A 136 -0.47 -25.11 -8.06
CA SER A 136 0.38 -25.54 -9.18
C SER A 136 0.38 -24.59 -10.40
N VAL A 137 -0.07 -23.34 -10.25
CA VAL A 137 -0.20 -22.34 -11.35
C VAL A 137 0.56 -21.02 -11.10
N GLY A 138 1.50 -20.97 -10.15
CA GLY A 138 2.20 -19.74 -9.78
C GLY A 138 3.61 -19.92 -9.20
N LEU A 139 4.14 -18.86 -8.57
CA LEU A 139 5.48 -18.79 -7.96
C LEU A 139 5.71 -19.77 -6.79
N GLY A 140 4.70 -20.56 -6.40
CA GLY A 140 4.75 -21.57 -5.35
C GLY A 140 4.81 -20.97 -3.96
N GLN A 141 5.97 -20.42 -3.58
CA GLN A 141 6.19 -19.80 -2.27
C GLN A 141 7.15 -18.62 -2.44
N ALA A 142 6.78 -17.48 -1.86
CA ALA A 142 7.62 -16.29 -1.81
C ALA A 142 7.48 -15.63 -0.44
N MET A 143 8.57 -15.14 0.13
CA MET A 143 8.52 -14.39 1.38
C MET A 143 9.64 -13.37 1.42
N PHE A 144 9.38 -12.20 2.00
CA PHE A 144 10.44 -11.30 2.39
C PHE A 144 10.17 -10.69 3.76
N HIS A 145 11.26 -10.35 4.43
CA HIS A 145 11.24 -9.59 5.67
C HIS A 145 12.26 -8.46 5.55
N SER A 146 11.93 -7.27 6.02
CA SER A 146 12.88 -6.16 6.08
C SER A 146 12.76 -5.43 7.39
N VAL A 147 13.89 -5.10 8.00
CA VAL A 147 13.96 -4.22 9.16
C VAL A 147 14.85 -3.05 8.80
N LEU A 148 14.30 -1.84 8.86
CA LEU A 148 14.99 -0.59 8.60
C LEU A 148 14.91 0.28 9.85
N GLY A 149 15.99 1.00 10.15
CA GLY A 149 16.04 1.99 11.20
C GLY A 149 16.55 3.32 10.66
N GLY A 150 16.14 4.41 11.27
CA GLY A 150 16.67 5.72 10.95
C GLY A 150 15.90 6.82 11.64
N VAL A 151 15.74 7.94 10.94
CA VAL A 151 15.14 9.14 11.51
C VAL A 151 14.15 9.78 10.57
N ASN A 152 13.29 10.56 11.17
CA ASN A 152 12.32 11.42 10.54
C ASN A 152 12.65 12.83 11.03
N TYR A 153 13.09 13.68 10.11
CA TYR A 153 13.66 14.99 10.38
C TYR A 153 12.90 16.08 9.64
N ALA A 154 12.35 17.03 10.39
CA ALA A 154 11.65 18.20 9.90
C ALA A 154 12.46 19.46 10.23
N PRO A 155 13.48 19.83 9.42
CA PRO A 155 14.30 21.02 9.68
C PRO A 155 13.48 22.31 9.71
N SER A 156 12.34 22.33 9.03
CA SER A 156 11.40 23.44 8.94
C SER A 156 9.98 22.90 8.79
N GLU A 157 8.98 23.76 8.90
CA GLU A 157 7.57 23.38 8.75
C GLU A 157 7.23 22.90 7.32
N PHE A 158 8.01 23.34 6.32
CA PHE A 158 7.75 23.05 4.91
C PHE A 158 8.58 21.90 4.33
N LEU A 159 9.50 21.30 5.09
CA LEU A 159 10.39 20.23 4.60
C LEU A 159 10.49 19.08 5.60
N PHE A 160 10.32 17.88 5.08
CA PHE A 160 10.38 16.62 5.80
C PHE A 160 11.35 15.67 5.10
N LEU A 161 12.22 15.01 5.87
CA LEU A 161 13.21 14.05 5.40
C LEU A 161 13.13 12.76 6.22
N ASN A 162 13.17 11.61 5.56
CA ASN A 162 13.10 10.30 6.21
C ASN A 162 14.12 9.32 5.60
N PRO A 163 15.40 9.42 6.04
CA PRO A 163 16.42 8.43 5.73
C PRO A 163 16.33 7.21 6.65
N LEU A 164 16.34 6.02 6.04
CA LEU A 164 16.27 4.72 6.70
C LEU A 164 17.27 3.76 6.06
N VAL A 165 17.87 2.90 6.87
CA VAL A 165 18.78 1.85 6.42
C VAL A 165 18.57 0.59 7.25
N GLY A 166 18.79 -0.56 6.65
CA GLY A 166 18.75 -1.81 7.37
C GLY A 166 18.98 -3.01 6.48
N PHE A 167 18.30 -4.10 6.80
CA PHE A 167 18.50 -5.39 6.15
C PHE A 167 17.19 -5.96 5.65
N ARG A 168 17.28 -6.64 4.51
CA ARG A 168 16.19 -7.42 3.92
C ARG A 168 16.65 -8.86 3.72
N TRP A 169 15.74 -9.78 4.02
CA TRP A 169 15.83 -11.20 3.71
C TRP A 169 14.69 -11.52 2.75
N ASP A 170 15.01 -12.24 1.68
CA ASP A 170 14.07 -12.58 0.64
C ASP A 170 14.22 -14.06 0.30
N ASN A 171 13.12 -14.71 0.00
CA ASN A 171 13.09 -16.09 -0.47
C ASN A 171 12.06 -16.17 -1.60
N GLN A 172 12.55 -16.40 -2.81
CA GLN A 172 11.74 -16.49 -4.01
C GLN A 172 12.13 -17.76 -4.77
N ALA A 173 11.15 -18.57 -5.15
CA ALA A 173 11.38 -19.82 -5.88
C ALA A 173 12.38 -20.75 -5.18
N GLY A 174 12.45 -20.71 -3.85
CA GLY A 174 13.38 -21.50 -3.03
C GLY A 174 14.80 -20.93 -2.91
N VAL A 175 15.10 -19.82 -3.59
CA VAL A 175 16.39 -19.13 -3.49
C VAL A 175 16.32 -18.05 -2.42
N ARG A 176 17.24 -18.12 -1.46
CA ARG A 176 17.31 -17.19 -0.32
C ARG A 176 18.37 -16.12 -0.57
N ASP A 177 17.91 -14.89 -0.73
CA ASP A 177 18.76 -13.72 -0.85
C ASP A 177 18.68 -12.86 0.41
N LYS A 178 19.74 -12.10 0.67
CA LYS A 178 19.75 -11.13 1.76
C LYS A 178 20.68 -10.00 1.43
N GLY A 179 20.42 -8.84 2.02
CA GLY A 179 21.29 -7.70 1.80
C GLY A 179 20.81 -6.44 2.47
N ILE A 180 21.51 -5.36 2.11
CA ILE A 180 21.26 -4.04 2.66
C ILE A 180 20.07 -3.42 1.94
N SER A 181 19.18 -2.82 2.71
CA SER A 181 18.06 -2.01 2.23
C SER A 181 18.24 -0.58 2.70
N TYR A 182 17.96 0.40 1.86
CA TYR A 182 17.86 1.78 2.30
C TYR A 182 16.71 2.50 1.63
N THR A 183 16.17 3.48 2.34
CA THR A 183 15.11 4.36 1.88
C THR A 183 15.47 5.79 2.22
N MET A 184 15.26 6.72 1.29
CA MET A 184 15.34 8.15 1.54
C MET A 184 14.09 8.79 0.96
N ALA A 185 13.19 9.26 1.82
CA ALA A 185 12.04 10.04 1.42
C ALA A 185 12.23 11.52 1.76
N ALA A 186 11.71 12.39 0.90
CA ALA A 186 11.64 13.82 1.12
C ALA A 186 10.24 14.31 0.72
N GLN A 187 9.69 15.23 1.50
CA GLN A 187 8.41 15.86 1.20
C GLN A 187 8.48 17.33 1.57
N SER A 188 7.91 18.17 0.71
CA SER A 188 7.69 19.58 1.01
C SER A 188 6.20 19.86 1.16
N GLN A 189 5.83 20.44 2.30
CA GLN A 189 4.47 20.91 2.57
C GLN A 189 4.37 22.33 2.00
N GLY A 190 3.61 22.48 0.91
CA GLY A 190 3.20 23.74 0.26
C GLY A 190 3.94 25.02 0.68
N VAL A 191 4.97 25.44 -0.07
CA VAL A 191 5.61 26.75 0.12
C VAL A 191 4.85 27.79 -0.71
N GLU A 192 4.33 28.82 -0.05
CA GLU A 192 3.70 29.94 -0.74
C GLU A 192 4.76 30.95 -1.22
N LEU A 193 4.74 31.26 -2.52
CA LEU A 193 5.59 32.24 -3.16
C LEU A 193 4.77 33.03 -4.17
N ASP A 194 4.57 34.33 -3.92
CA ASP A 194 3.83 35.25 -4.81
C ASP A 194 2.43 34.73 -5.22
N GLY A 195 1.72 34.11 -4.26
CA GLY A 195 0.39 33.52 -4.47
C GLY A 195 0.40 32.16 -5.19
N TYR A 196 1.56 31.60 -5.48
CA TYR A 196 1.73 30.22 -5.93
C TYR A 196 2.08 29.33 -4.75
N GLN A 197 1.45 28.17 -4.66
CA GLN A 197 1.81 27.12 -3.72
C GLN A 197 2.66 26.07 -4.44
N LEU A 198 3.90 25.91 -3.99
CA LEU A 198 4.85 24.93 -4.48
C LEU A 198 4.87 23.72 -3.56
N TYR A 199 4.80 22.52 -4.12
CA TYR A 199 4.86 21.30 -3.33
C TYR A 199 5.66 20.23 -4.06
N GLY A 200 6.16 19.26 -3.31
CA GLY A 200 6.91 18.17 -3.89
C GLY A 200 7.10 17.02 -2.94
N SER A 201 7.37 15.85 -3.49
CA SER A 201 7.75 14.69 -2.70
C SER A 201 8.53 13.72 -3.56
N GLY A 202 9.46 13.01 -2.96
CA GLY A 202 10.14 11.90 -3.62
C GLY A 202 10.57 10.84 -2.63
N GLN A 203 10.84 9.66 -3.15
CA GLN A 203 11.40 8.55 -2.42
C GLN A 203 12.40 7.82 -3.31
N LEU A 204 13.51 7.45 -2.71
CA LEU A 204 14.45 6.48 -3.23
C LEU A 204 14.42 5.27 -2.31
N HIS A 205 14.22 4.09 -2.86
CA HIS A 205 14.24 2.83 -2.14
C HIS A 205 15.07 1.83 -2.94
N GLU A 206 16.06 1.21 -2.32
CA GLU A 206 16.89 0.20 -2.95
C GLU A 206 17.16 -0.96 -2.00
N ASP A 207 17.00 -2.19 -2.53
CA ASP A 207 17.39 -3.43 -1.88
C ASP A 207 18.52 -4.09 -2.68
N ARG A 208 19.71 -4.15 -2.08
CA ARG A 208 20.89 -4.80 -2.68
C ARG A 208 21.02 -6.22 -2.17
N LEU A 209 20.25 -7.13 -2.75
CA LEU A 209 20.12 -8.52 -2.36
C LEU A 209 21.05 -9.43 -3.19
N SER A 210 22.33 -9.56 -2.87
CA SER A 210 23.27 -10.35 -3.71
C SER A 210 22.70 -11.72 -4.12
N PRO A 211 22.52 -12.02 -5.43
CA PRO A 211 22.99 -11.27 -6.61
C PRO A 211 22.04 -10.21 -7.21
N ARG A 212 20.79 -10.13 -6.73
CA ARG A 212 19.73 -9.24 -7.22
C ARG A 212 19.79 -7.80 -6.70
N LEU A 213 19.17 -6.91 -7.45
CA LEU A 213 18.96 -5.50 -7.13
C LEU A 213 17.51 -5.11 -7.41
N LEU A 214 16.79 -4.68 -6.36
CA LEU A 214 15.45 -4.12 -6.46
C LEU A 214 15.54 -2.62 -6.21
N GLN A 215 14.86 -1.81 -7.03
CA GLN A 215 14.87 -0.35 -6.90
C GLN A 215 13.48 0.22 -7.15
N ARG A 216 13.06 1.16 -6.31
CA ARG A 216 11.86 1.95 -6.51
C ARG A 216 12.16 3.40 -6.22
N HIS A 217 12.12 4.23 -7.25
CA HIS A 217 12.32 5.67 -7.14
C HIS A 217 11.05 6.36 -7.60
N PHE A 218 10.63 7.41 -6.91
CA PHE A 218 9.67 8.34 -7.46
C PHE A 218 10.00 9.76 -7.03
N ALA A 219 9.61 10.72 -7.85
CA ALA A 219 9.66 12.13 -7.54
C ALA A 219 8.47 12.81 -8.20
N ARG A 220 7.83 13.72 -7.49
CA ARG A 220 6.83 14.62 -8.03
C ARG A 220 7.06 16.02 -7.50
N ALA A 221 6.80 17.01 -8.34
CA ALA A 221 6.84 18.41 -7.98
C ALA A 221 5.70 19.11 -8.71
N GLY A 222 5.04 20.02 -8.01
CA GLY A 222 3.93 20.76 -8.56
C GLY A 222 3.87 22.19 -8.08
N VAL A 223 3.17 22.99 -8.86
CA VAL A 223 2.81 24.36 -8.55
C VAL A 223 1.31 24.49 -8.72
N GLN A 224 0.66 25.20 -7.82
CA GLN A 224 -0.74 25.57 -7.98
C GLN A 224 -0.96 27.03 -7.59
N ARG A 225 -1.95 27.66 -8.21
CA ARG A 225 -2.38 29.02 -7.86
C ARG A 225 -3.89 29.07 -7.73
N PHE A 226 -4.36 29.69 -6.65
CA PHE A 226 -5.75 30.05 -6.48
C PHE A 226 -5.96 31.48 -6.98
N PHE A 227 -7.03 31.71 -7.75
CA PHE A 227 -7.33 33.01 -8.34
C PHE A 227 -8.46 33.71 -7.58
N TYR A 228 -9.66 33.14 -7.62
CA TYR A 228 -10.85 33.65 -6.93
C TYR A 228 -11.80 32.49 -6.62
N GLY A 229 -12.42 32.51 -5.44
CA GLY A 229 -13.24 31.40 -4.96
C GLY A 229 -12.45 30.09 -4.97
N ASN A 230 -13.00 29.07 -5.61
CA ASN A 230 -12.39 27.76 -5.83
C ASN A 230 -11.70 27.64 -7.19
N THR A 231 -11.59 28.74 -7.97
CA THR A 231 -10.86 28.72 -9.25
C THR A 231 -9.37 28.56 -8.99
N ARG A 232 -8.78 27.50 -9.53
CA ARG A 232 -7.34 27.20 -9.42
C ARG A 232 -6.79 26.56 -10.68
N ASP A 233 -5.51 26.80 -10.93
CA ASP A 233 -4.73 26.09 -11.95
C ASP A 233 -3.54 25.42 -11.25
N SER A 234 -3.28 24.16 -11.59
CA SER A 234 -2.13 23.42 -11.09
C SER A 234 -1.40 22.67 -12.20
N LEU A 235 -0.08 22.61 -12.07
CA LEU A 235 0.79 21.85 -12.94
C LEU A 235 1.69 20.98 -12.07
N GLU A 236 1.72 19.68 -12.36
CA GLU A 236 2.54 18.69 -11.69
C GLU A 236 3.37 17.91 -12.70
N ALA A 237 4.64 17.70 -12.39
CA ALA A 237 5.52 16.79 -13.09
C ALA A 237 5.89 15.64 -12.17
N GLY A 238 5.89 14.42 -12.71
CA GLY A 238 6.19 13.19 -12.00
C GLY A 238 7.23 12.35 -12.73
N TYR A 239 8.01 11.62 -11.95
CA TYR A 239 8.94 10.59 -12.39
C TYR A 239 8.79 9.38 -11.47
N SER A 240 8.80 8.19 -12.04
CA SER A 240 8.79 6.92 -11.32
C SER A 240 9.70 5.94 -12.04
N ARG A 241 10.53 5.22 -11.29
CA ARG A 241 11.34 4.11 -11.77
C ARG A 241 11.12 2.92 -10.88
N ASN A 242 10.84 1.78 -11.50
CA ASN A 242 10.70 0.51 -10.82
C ASN A 242 11.63 -0.52 -11.50
N ARG A 243 12.61 -1.03 -10.77
CA ARG A 243 13.47 -2.14 -11.18
C ARG A 243 13.18 -3.33 -10.30
N ASN A 244 12.67 -4.39 -10.92
CA ASN A 244 12.44 -5.66 -10.27
C ASN A 244 13.33 -6.74 -10.90
N GLU A 245 13.93 -7.56 -10.07
CA GLU A 245 14.73 -8.71 -10.49
C GLU A 245 14.17 -9.99 -9.88
N PHE A 246 14.00 -11.02 -10.70
CA PHE A 246 13.40 -12.29 -10.30
C PHE A 246 14.11 -13.47 -10.97
N TYR A 247 14.02 -14.64 -10.33
CA TYR A 247 14.55 -15.87 -10.88
C TYR A 247 13.61 -16.42 -11.97
N ALA A 248 14.17 -16.74 -13.13
CA ALA A 248 13.48 -17.51 -14.16
C ALA A 248 13.29 -18.96 -13.69
N LEU A 249 12.09 -19.51 -13.90
CA LEU A 249 11.71 -20.84 -13.39
C LEU A 249 12.52 -22.00 -14.01
N ALA A 250 13.18 -21.79 -15.15
CA ALA A 250 13.80 -22.85 -15.94
C ALA A 250 15.29 -23.06 -15.64
N ASP A 251 16.04 -22.01 -15.31
CA ASP A 251 17.51 -22.05 -15.29
C ASP A 251 18.15 -21.22 -14.16
N SER A 252 17.35 -20.68 -13.22
CA SER A 252 17.80 -19.81 -12.14
C SER A 252 18.54 -18.55 -12.62
N ASN A 253 18.40 -18.18 -13.90
CA ASN A 253 18.90 -16.90 -14.39
C ASN A 253 18.07 -15.74 -13.82
N ILE A 254 18.73 -14.60 -13.62
CA ILE A 254 18.08 -13.39 -13.12
C ILE A 254 17.52 -12.62 -14.32
N GLU A 255 16.21 -12.47 -14.37
CA GLU A 255 15.55 -11.55 -15.29
C GLU A 255 15.35 -10.20 -14.63
N SER A 256 15.61 -9.13 -15.37
CA SER A 256 15.43 -7.75 -14.91
C SER A 256 14.31 -7.08 -15.70
N ARG A 257 13.38 -6.47 -14.98
CA ARG A 257 12.34 -5.59 -15.54
C ARG A 257 12.54 -4.19 -14.99
N VAL A 258 12.73 -3.24 -15.89
CA VAL A 258 12.87 -1.81 -15.56
C VAL A 258 11.75 -1.06 -16.25
N GLU A 259 10.99 -0.31 -15.47
CA GLU A 259 9.92 0.58 -15.93
C GLU A 259 10.27 2.00 -15.49
N ASP A 260 10.36 2.92 -16.46
CA ASP A 260 10.63 4.34 -16.25
C ASP A 260 9.43 5.15 -16.79
N ILE A 261 8.71 5.83 -15.90
CA ILE A 261 7.51 6.60 -16.20
C ILE A 261 7.78 8.07 -15.84
N PHE A 262 7.51 8.94 -16.79
CA PHE A 262 7.45 10.38 -16.67
C PHE A 262 6.00 10.81 -16.91
N SER A 263 5.49 11.70 -16.07
CA SER A 263 4.14 12.22 -16.19
C SER A 263 4.11 13.73 -16.06
N PHE A 264 3.18 14.35 -16.78
CA PHE A 264 2.80 15.73 -16.64
C PHE A 264 1.29 15.79 -16.47
N THR A 265 0.86 16.48 -15.44
CA THR A 265 -0.56 16.64 -15.11
C THR A 265 -0.86 18.11 -14.96
N ASN A 266 -1.90 18.58 -15.63
CA ASN A 266 -2.47 19.90 -15.42
C ASN A 266 -3.93 19.74 -14.97
N LEU A 267 -4.34 20.52 -13.98
CA LEU A 267 -5.70 20.57 -13.50
C LEU A 267 -6.12 22.04 -13.39
N LEU A 268 -7.17 22.39 -14.11
CA LEU A 268 -7.82 23.69 -14.04
C LEU A 268 -9.22 23.50 -13.47
N ASP A 269 -9.45 24.01 -12.27
CA ASP A 269 -10.77 24.17 -11.70
C ASP A 269 -11.24 25.60 -11.97
N TYR A 270 -12.40 25.76 -12.59
CA TYR A 270 -13.00 27.04 -12.92
C TYR A 270 -14.39 27.15 -12.29
N GLU A 271 -14.54 28.09 -11.36
CA GLU A 271 -15.82 28.38 -10.70
C GLU A 271 -16.59 29.41 -11.54
N PHE A 272 -17.73 29.01 -12.11
CA PHE A 272 -18.60 29.92 -12.84
C PHE A 272 -19.52 30.71 -11.90
N ASP A 273 -19.99 30.05 -10.84
CA ASP A 273 -20.79 30.60 -9.73
C ASP A 273 -20.59 29.70 -8.49
N ALA A 274 -21.05 30.14 -7.31
CA ALA A 274 -20.87 29.47 -6.02
C ALA A 274 -21.38 28.01 -5.96
N HIS A 275 -22.17 27.58 -6.94
CA HIS A 275 -22.75 26.25 -7.03
C HIS A 275 -22.23 25.43 -8.22
N PHE A 276 -21.34 25.99 -9.05
CA PHE A 276 -20.91 25.35 -10.29
C PHE A 276 -19.40 25.48 -10.52
N LEU A 277 -18.70 24.35 -10.35
CA LEU A 277 -17.27 24.18 -10.59
C LEU A 277 -17.06 23.26 -11.79
N THR A 278 -16.26 23.68 -12.76
CA THR A 278 -15.82 22.83 -13.88
C THR A 278 -14.35 22.49 -13.72
N THR A 279 -14.03 21.20 -13.80
CA THR A 279 -12.67 20.70 -13.74
C THR A 279 -12.23 20.23 -15.12
N LEU A 280 -11.14 20.79 -15.63
CA LEU A 280 -10.41 20.29 -16.79
C LEU A 280 -9.14 19.59 -16.28
N PHE A 281 -8.98 18.32 -16.64
CA PHE A 281 -7.84 17.51 -16.26
C PHE A 281 -7.12 16.99 -17.49
N VAL A 282 -5.82 17.27 -17.59
CA VAL A 282 -4.95 16.77 -18.66
C VAL A 282 -3.81 15.99 -18.02
N ASN A 283 -3.63 14.75 -18.44
CA ASN A 283 -2.49 13.92 -18.05
C ASN A 283 -1.79 13.38 -19.29
N VAL A 284 -0.47 13.54 -19.33
CA VAL A 284 0.41 12.96 -20.34
C VAL A 284 1.42 12.12 -19.60
N SER A 285 1.56 10.85 -19.96
CA SER A 285 2.60 9.98 -19.43
C SER A 285 3.23 9.16 -20.56
N ASN A 286 4.54 8.89 -20.44
CA ASN A 286 5.15 7.86 -21.28
C ASN A 286 4.97 6.49 -20.62
N ARG A 287 4.99 5.46 -21.45
CA ARG A 287 4.89 4.06 -21.04
C ARG A 287 6.00 3.26 -21.68
#